data_AF-A0A531MQ61-F1
#
_entry.id   AF-A0A531MQ61-F1
#
_cell.length_a   1.000
_cell.length_b   1.000
_cell.length_c   1.000
_cell.angle_alpha   90.00
_cell.angle_beta   90.00
_cell.angle_gamma   90.00
#
_symmetry.space_group_name_H-M   'P 1'
#
loop_
_entity.id
_entity.type
_entity.pdbx_description
1 polymer ?
#
loop_
_entity_poly.entity_id
_entity_poly.type
_entity_poly.pdbx_seq_one_letter_code
_entity_poly.pdbx_strand_id
1 'polypeptide(L)' 'KAGKDWAVLSGVKDGKIFYERRLFGRDGVIRSVWIDYPPALRSKYDPLVGAIAGSLKGP' A
#
# COMPACT_ATOMS: atom_id res chain seq x y z
N LYS A 1 2.77 9.35 1.91
CA LYS A 1 3.69 9.85 0.85
C LYS A 1 2.92 9.93 -0.47
N ALA A 2 3.25 10.86 -1.36
CA ALA A 2 2.58 10.95 -2.65
C ALA A 2 3.53 11.47 -3.74
N GLY A 3 3.17 11.24 -5.00
CA GLY A 3 3.79 11.79 -6.20
C GLY A 3 2.74 12.08 -7.27
N LYS A 4 3.19 12.43 -8.48
CA LYS A 4 2.32 12.88 -9.58
C LYS A 4 1.13 11.94 -9.85
N ASP A 5 1.40 10.65 -9.97
CA ASP A 5 0.43 9.63 -10.39
C ASP A 5 0.29 8.50 -9.35
N TRP A 6 0.67 8.75 -8.09
CA TRP A 6 0.57 7.74 -7.03
C TRP A 6 0.46 8.35 -5.62
N ALA A 7 -0.14 7.59 -4.71
CA ALA A 7 -0.19 7.91 -3.28
C ALA A 7 0.00 6.65 -2.43
N VAL A 8 0.61 6.84 -1.27
CA VAL A 8 0.76 5.81 -0.22
C VAL A 8 0.29 6.39 1.11
N LEU A 9 -0.63 5.68 1.77
CA LEU A 9 -1.05 5.92 3.14
C LEU A 9 -0.70 4.69 3.97
N SER A 10 -0.14 4.90 5.15
CA SER A 10 0.20 3.81 6.06
C SER A 10 0.13 4.28 7.49
N GLY A 11 -0.15 3.38 8.41
CA GLY A 11 -0.19 3.70 9.84
C GLY A 11 -0.82 2.58 10.65
N VAL A 12 -1.37 2.94 11.80
CA VAL A 12 -2.15 2.05 12.64
C VAL A 12 -3.58 2.55 12.67
N LYS A 13 -4.55 1.68 12.39
CA LYS A 13 -5.98 1.96 12.42
C LYS A 13 -6.71 0.75 12.98
N ASP A 14 -7.63 0.96 13.91
CA ASP A 14 -8.47 -0.09 14.51
C ASP A 14 -7.63 -1.27 15.06
N GLY A 15 -6.48 -0.96 15.69
CA GLY A 15 -5.57 -1.95 16.25
C GLY A 15 -4.74 -2.75 15.24
N LYS A 16 -4.84 -2.44 13.94
CA LYS A 16 -4.07 -3.08 12.86
C LYS A 16 -3.07 -2.11 12.24
N ILE A 17 -1.94 -2.63 11.79
CA ILE A 17 -1.09 -1.91 10.85
C ILE A 17 -1.75 -1.97 9.48
N PHE A 18 -1.77 -0.85 8.77
CA PHE A 18 -2.27 -0.79 7.40
C PHE A 18 -1.26 -0.11 6.48
N TYR A 19 -1.27 -0.55 5.22
CA TYR A 19 -0.57 0.07 4.11
C TYR A 19 -1.47 0.06 2.87
N GLU A 20 -1.68 1.23 2.29
CA GLU A 20 -2.46 1.43 1.08
C GLU A 20 -1.61 2.16 0.05
N ARG A 21 -1.52 1.61 -1.16
CA ARG A 21 -0.92 2.28 -2.32
C ARG A 21 -1.94 2.39 -3.43
N ARG A 22 -2.06 3.60 -3.99
CA ARG A 22 -2.90 3.90 -5.16
C ARG A 22 -2.05 4.41 -6.30
N LEU A 23 -2.35 3.96 -7.52
CA LEU A 23 -1.83 4.48 -8.78
C LEU A 23 -2.98 5.11 -9.57
N PHE A 24 -2.73 6.31 -10.09
CA PHE A 24 -3.68 7.08 -10.88
C PHE A 24 -3.23 7.03 -12.35
N GLY A 25 -3.74 6.04 -13.09
CA GLY A 25 -3.40 5.85 -14.50
C GLY A 25 -4.07 6.88 -15.41
N ARG A 26 -3.48 7.12 -16.59
CA ARG A 26 -4.08 7.99 -17.63
C ARG A 26 -5.25 7.32 -18.36
N ASP A 27 -5.43 6.03 -18.15
CA ASP A 27 -6.54 5.23 -18.65
C ASP A 27 -7.84 5.44 -17.83
N GLY A 28 -7.84 6.37 -16.89
CA GLY A 28 -8.99 6.66 -16.04
C GLY A 28 -9.23 5.61 -14.94
N VAL A 29 -8.31 4.66 -14.75
CA VAL A 29 -8.43 3.59 -13.75
C VAL A 29 -7.53 3.85 -12.55
N ILE A 30 -8.13 3.84 -11.37
CA ILE A 30 -7.40 3.87 -10.09
C ILE A 30 -7.09 2.43 -9.67
N ARG A 31 -5.81 2.09 -9.59
CA ARG A 31 -5.36 0.77 -9.14
C ARG A 31 -4.88 0.87 -7.71
N SER A 32 -5.37 -0.01 -6.84
CA SER A 32 -5.05 0.05 -5.42
C SER A 32 -4.66 -1.30 -4.88
N VAL A 33 -3.73 -1.30 -3.93
CA VAL A 33 -3.42 -2.45 -3.08
C VAL A 33 -3.54 -2.01 -1.63
N TRP A 34 -4.26 -2.80 -0.86
CA TRP A 34 -4.47 -2.61 0.57
C TRP A 34 -3.94 -3.83 1.31
N ILE A 35 -3.15 -3.60 2.34
CA ILE A 35 -2.62 -4.65 3.21
C ILE A 35 -2.89 -4.24 4.66
N ASP A 36 -3.55 -5.11 5.43
CA ASP A 36 -3.73 -4.98 6.86
C ASP A 36 -3.19 -6.21 7.62
N TYR A 37 -2.57 -5.99 8.77
CA TYR A 37 -2.08 -7.07 9.63
C TYR A 37 -1.95 -6.63 11.09
N PRO A 38 -2.02 -7.56 12.05
CA PRO A 38 -1.86 -7.22 13.46
C PRO A 38 -0.42 -6.80 13.78
N PRO A 39 -0.20 -5.85 14.71
CA PRO A 39 1.14 -5.41 15.13
C PRO A 39 2.05 -6.54 15.62
N ALA A 40 1.48 -7.62 16.18
CA ALA A 40 2.23 -8.81 16.61
C ALA A 40 3.00 -9.50 15.47
N LEU A 41 2.60 -9.28 14.21
CA LEU A 41 3.23 -9.88 13.03
C LEU A 41 4.10 -8.88 12.26
N ARG A 42 4.41 -7.72 12.86
CA ARG A 42 5.16 -6.63 12.22
C ARG A 42 6.52 -7.08 11.68
N SER A 43 7.30 -7.81 12.47
CA SER A 43 8.63 -8.31 12.04
C SER A 43 8.55 -9.24 10.82
N LYS A 44 7.45 -9.98 10.68
CA LYS A 44 7.22 -10.89 9.55
C LYS A 44 6.75 -10.15 8.29
N TYR A 45 5.86 -9.17 8.44
CA TYR A 45 5.18 -8.57 7.28
C TYR A 45 5.76 -7.23 6.82
N ASP A 46 6.31 -6.39 7.69
CA ASP A 46 6.93 -5.10 7.29
C ASP A 46 7.92 -5.25 6.11
N PRO A 47 8.82 -6.27 6.09
CA PRO A 47 9.75 -6.46 4.97
C PRO A 47 9.09 -6.79 3.63
N LEU A 48 7.87 -7.36 3.65
CA LEU A 48 7.16 -7.82 2.45
C LEU A 48 6.25 -6.74 1.86
N VAL A 49 5.70 -5.87 2.71
CA VAL A 49 4.71 -4.85 2.33
C VAL A 49 5.22 -3.96 1.18
N GLY A 50 6.47 -3.51 1.27
CA GLY A 50 7.07 -2.67 0.23
C GLY A 50 7.17 -3.39 -1.12
N ALA A 51 7.58 -4.66 -1.13
CA ALA A 51 7.71 -5.46 -2.33
C ALA A 51 6.34 -5.78 -2.97
N ILE A 52 5.35 -6.16 -2.15
CA ILE A 52 3.98 -6.43 -2.62
C ILE A 52 3.35 -5.14 -3.17
N ALA A 53 3.46 -4.02 -2.46
CA ALA A 53 2.90 -2.77 -2.95
C ALA A 53 3.62 -2.25 -4.20
N GLY A 54 4.94 -2.44 -4.28
CA GLY A 54 5.75 -2.05 -5.43
C GLY A 54 5.52 -2.90 -6.68
N SER A 55 4.97 -4.11 -6.55
CA SER A 55 4.67 -4.97 -7.70
C SER A 55 3.42 -4.53 -8.47
N LEU A 56 2.56 -3.70 -7.86
CA LEU A 56 1.43 -3.08 -8.53
C LEU A 56 1.94 -2.11 -9.61
N LYS A 57 1.60 -2.37 -10.88
CA LYS A 57 1.94 -1.52 -12.02
C LYS A 57 0.67 -1.09 -12.78
N GLY A 58 0.72 0.10 -13.36
CA GLY A 58 -0.23 0.57 -14.35
C GLY A 58 0.35 0.45 -15.77
N PRO A 59 -0.50 0.50 -16.81
CA PRO A 59 -0.06 0.65 -18.19
C PRO A 59 0.63 2.00 -18.44
#